data_AF-A0A6P6VPX9-F1
#
_entry.id   AF-A0A6P6VPX9-F1
#
_cell.length_a   1.000
_cell.length_b   1.000
_cell.length_c   1.000
_cell.angle_alpha   90.00
_cell.angle_beta   90.00
_cell.angle_gamma   90.00
#
_symmetry.space_group_name_H-M   'P 1'
#
loop_
_entity.id
_entity.type
_entity.pdbx_description
1 polymer ?
#
loop_
_entity_poly.entity_id
_entity_poly.type
_entity_poly.pdbx_seq_one_letter_code
_entity_poly.pdbx_strand_id
1 'polypeptide(L)'
;MATQFPDDFKCPISLEIMSDPVILSSGHTFDRSSIQRWLDAGHRTCPITKLPLSEPPSLIPNHALRSLISSYTLVPLPQPHANPDPNSLIQTIVSVSSHLVCKLDSLDQLGRLCKRDSSIRRRLTESGAVSAVLNCVNADDTSLQAKALHLLLNLSLDDDNKVGLVAEGVVGKLVAAVRSGYGDSRAVAATVLTSLAVVEVNKATIGAYPKAISGLVGLLRAGNGRERKEAATALFTLCSFADNRVRAVENRAVPILIQNASSGLERAVEVLGLLAKCAEGRKEMLDYDGFLEILIFVLKNGSSRGVQYGLLTINLLCSCSERMCLEVLREGIFEICLGLLEDDNEKVRRNAKNLIQVLQGKNRRNLS
;
A
#
# COMPACT_ATOMS: atom_id res chain seq x y z
N MET A 1 26.29 -24.56 -1.78
CA MET A 1 26.58 -25.58 -0.75
C MET A 1 26.47 -24.90 0.60
N ALA A 2 25.69 -25.43 1.53
CA ALA A 2 25.52 -24.83 2.85
C ALA A 2 26.83 -24.94 3.64
N THR A 3 27.43 -23.82 4.00
CA THR A 3 28.59 -23.76 4.91
C THR A 3 28.11 -24.15 6.30
N GLN A 4 28.42 -25.38 6.72
CA GLN A 4 28.09 -25.89 8.04
C GLN A 4 29.18 -25.45 9.02
N PHE A 5 28.81 -24.72 10.08
CA PHE A 5 29.75 -24.31 11.12
C PHE A 5 30.29 -25.55 11.89
N PRO A 6 31.56 -25.54 12.31
CA PRO A 6 32.13 -26.54 13.21
C PRO A 6 31.29 -26.66 14.48
N ASP A 7 31.11 -27.89 14.96
CA ASP A 7 30.31 -28.14 16.15
C ASP A 7 30.89 -27.46 17.41
N ASP A 8 32.20 -27.21 17.43
CA ASP A 8 32.89 -26.49 18.51
C ASP A 8 32.43 -25.03 18.70
N PHE A 9 31.69 -24.46 17.74
CA PHE A 9 31.11 -23.13 17.84
C PHE A 9 29.70 -23.11 18.41
N LYS A 10 29.07 -24.27 18.52
CA LYS A 10 27.71 -24.39 19.04
C LYS A 10 27.74 -24.47 20.55
N CYS A 11 26.82 -23.77 21.18
CA CYS A 11 26.60 -23.88 22.61
C CYS A 11 26.07 -25.30 22.93
N PRO A 12 26.70 -26.05 23.85
CA PRO A 12 26.22 -27.39 24.20
C PRO A 12 24.82 -27.44 24.83
N ILE A 13 24.28 -26.29 25.29
CA ILE A 13 22.92 -26.19 25.86
C ILE A 13 21.89 -25.90 24.77
N SER A 14 22.09 -24.85 23.97
CA SER A 14 21.11 -24.42 22.96
C SER A 14 21.30 -25.05 21.59
N LEU A 15 22.47 -25.65 21.32
CA LEU A 15 22.91 -26.15 20.01
C LEU A 15 23.01 -25.07 18.93
N GLU A 16 22.89 -23.79 19.31
CA GLU A 16 23.06 -22.63 18.44
C GLU A 16 24.49 -22.09 18.51
N ILE A 17 24.93 -21.32 17.50
CA ILE A 17 26.25 -20.69 17.50
C ILE A 17 26.37 -19.71 18.67
N MET A 18 27.47 -19.83 19.43
CA MET A 18 27.74 -18.97 20.58
C MET A 18 27.98 -17.53 20.13
N SER A 19 27.15 -16.61 20.62
CA SER A 19 27.25 -15.17 20.37
C SER A 19 28.20 -14.48 21.35
N ASP A 20 28.18 -14.91 22.61
CA ASP A 20 29.09 -14.47 23.67
C ASP A 20 29.62 -15.68 24.45
N PRO A 21 30.64 -16.38 23.94
CA PRO A 21 31.16 -17.59 24.56
C PRO A 21 31.87 -17.29 25.89
N VAL A 22 31.50 -18.05 26.93
CA VAL A 22 32.08 -17.99 28.29
C VAL A 22 32.50 -19.37 28.76
N ILE A 23 33.62 -19.45 29.46
CA ILE A 23 34.24 -20.67 29.98
C ILE A 23 33.90 -20.82 31.47
N LEU A 24 33.49 -22.02 31.86
CA LEU A 24 33.37 -22.42 33.27
C LEU A 24 34.72 -22.91 33.81
N SER A 25 34.87 -22.97 35.14
CA SER A 25 36.06 -23.57 35.77
C SER A 25 36.33 -25.03 35.36
N SER A 26 35.31 -25.73 34.84
CA SER A 26 35.43 -27.07 34.25
C SER A 26 36.13 -27.10 32.88
N GLY A 27 36.44 -25.95 32.28
CA GLY A 27 37.08 -25.83 30.97
C GLY A 27 36.13 -25.85 29.77
N HIS A 28 34.83 -26.05 29.99
CA HIS A 28 33.83 -26.06 28.92
C HIS A 28 33.27 -24.66 28.63
N THR A 29 33.01 -24.40 27.34
CA THR A 29 32.51 -23.11 26.86
C THR A 29 31.03 -23.18 26.49
N PHE A 30 30.27 -22.15 26.85
CA PHE A 30 28.83 -22.02 26.57
C PHE A 30 28.52 -20.59 26.11
N ASP A 31 27.39 -20.38 25.45
CA ASP A 31 26.87 -19.02 25.27
C ASP A 31 26.43 -18.45 26.63
N ARG A 32 26.82 -17.20 26.92
CA ARG A 32 26.52 -16.56 28.20
C ARG A 32 25.04 -16.62 28.55
N SER A 33 24.15 -16.36 27.59
CA SER A 33 22.70 -16.34 27.85
C SER A 33 22.16 -17.73 28.23
N SER A 34 22.73 -18.79 27.64
CA SER A 34 22.32 -20.17 27.86
C SER A 34 22.81 -20.70 29.20
N ILE A 35 24.08 -20.45 29.55
CA ILE A 35 24.61 -20.88 30.86
C ILE A 35 24.06 -20.04 32.01
N GLN A 36 23.78 -18.75 31.78
CA GLN A 36 23.14 -17.92 32.80
C GLN A 36 21.74 -18.44 33.14
N ARG A 37 20.91 -18.77 32.14
CA ARG A 37 19.60 -19.41 32.35
C ARG A 37 19.70 -20.72 33.13
N TRP A 38 20.71 -21.53 32.87
CA TRP A 38 20.96 -22.77 33.61
C TRP A 38 21.26 -22.51 35.10
N LEU A 39 22.07 -21.50 35.41
CA LEU A 39 22.41 -21.11 36.78
C LEU A 39 21.21 -20.46 37.50
N ASP A 40 20.44 -19.63 36.78
CA ASP A 40 19.25 -18.95 37.30
C ASP A 40 18.13 -19.96 37.62
N ALA A 41 18.06 -21.07 36.90
CA ALA A 41 17.18 -22.21 37.20
C ALA A 41 17.60 -23.02 38.44
N GLY A 42 18.64 -22.58 39.16
CA GLY A 42 19.09 -23.19 40.41
C GLY A 42 20.11 -24.32 40.24
N HIS A 43 20.54 -24.63 39.02
CA HIS A 43 21.55 -25.67 38.81
C HIS A 43 22.94 -25.17 39.25
N ARG A 44 23.70 -26.03 39.93
CA ARG A 44 25.05 -25.75 40.46
C ARG A 44 26.12 -26.70 39.95
N THR A 45 25.84 -27.34 38.81
CA THR A 45 26.75 -28.28 38.16
C THR A 45 27.00 -27.87 36.71
N CYS A 46 28.17 -28.25 36.19
CA CYS A 46 28.50 -28.10 34.78
C CYS A 46 27.51 -28.90 33.91
N PRO A 47 26.89 -28.30 32.88
CA PRO A 47 25.93 -29.01 32.02
C PRO A 47 26.50 -30.26 31.33
N ILE A 48 27.81 -30.27 31.03
CA ILE A 48 28.48 -31.38 30.34
C ILE A 48 29.02 -32.41 31.33
N THR A 49 29.90 -32.01 32.25
CA THR A 49 30.60 -32.95 33.15
C THR A 49 29.76 -33.37 34.35
N LYS A 50 28.66 -32.66 34.64
CA LYS A 50 27.81 -32.83 35.83
C LYS A 50 28.54 -32.64 37.16
N LEU A 51 29.79 -32.17 37.15
CA LEU A 51 30.56 -31.86 38.35
C LEU A 51 30.10 -30.52 38.97
N PRO A 52 30.23 -30.36 40.30
CA PRO A 52 29.89 -29.10 41.00
C PRO A 52 30.70 -27.91 40.48
N LEU A 53 30.06 -26.74 40.40
CA LEU A 53 30.71 -25.47 40.07
C LEU A 53 31.21 -24.77 41.35
N SER A 54 32.20 -23.89 41.19
CA SER A 54 32.68 -23.02 42.28
C SER A 54 31.57 -22.05 42.73
N GLU A 55 31.59 -21.64 44.00
CA GLU A 55 30.67 -20.64 44.54
C GLU A 55 31.43 -19.33 44.88
N PRO A 56 31.17 -18.20 44.18
CA PRO A 56 30.21 -18.04 43.06
C PRO A 56 30.73 -18.63 41.73
N PRO A 57 29.83 -19.00 40.80
CA PRO A 57 30.22 -19.55 39.51
C PRO A 57 30.97 -18.51 38.67
N SER A 58 32.20 -18.81 38.30
CA SER A 58 33.02 -17.94 37.45
C SER A 58 32.70 -18.16 35.97
N LEU A 59 32.23 -17.10 35.31
CA LEU A 59 32.00 -17.06 33.87
C LEU A 59 33.11 -16.24 33.21
N ILE A 60 34.17 -16.92 32.77
CA ILE A 60 35.34 -16.26 32.16
C ILE A 60 35.06 -16.04 30.66
N PRO A 61 35.09 -14.81 30.13
CA PRO A 61 34.89 -14.58 28.70
C PRO A 61 35.92 -15.33 27.83
N ASN A 62 35.47 -16.08 26.82
CA ASN A 62 36.34 -16.72 25.85
C ASN A 62 36.55 -15.80 24.64
N HIS A 63 37.38 -14.76 24.81
CA HIS A 63 37.63 -13.78 23.75
C HIS A 63 38.26 -14.40 22.49
N ALA A 64 39.07 -15.45 22.64
CA ALA A 64 39.68 -16.17 21.54
C ALA A 64 38.63 -16.91 20.70
N LEU A 65 37.74 -17.68 21.34
CA LEU A 65 36.66 -18.36 20.63
C LEU A 65 35.65 -17.37 20.04
N ARG A 66 35.35 -16.28 20.74
CA ARG A 66 34.49 -15.20 20.21
C ARG A 66 35.09 -14.60 18.93
N SER A 67 36.41 -14.37 18.93
CA SER A 67 37.13 -13.87 17.75
C SER A 67 37.17 -14.91 16.64
N LEU A 68 37.38 -16.20 16.97
CA LEU A 68 37.38 -17.30 16.01
C LEU A 68 36.02 -17.50 15.35
N ILE A 69 34.93 -17.54 16.13
CA ILE A 69 33.56 -17.60 15.62
C ILE A 69 33.28 -16.41 14.70
N SER A 70 33.63 -15.19 15.14
CA SER A 70 33.49 -13.97 14.35
C SER A 70 34.38 -13.92 13.11
N SER A 71 35.51 -14.65 13.10
CA SER A 71 36.39 -14.79 11.93
C SER A 71 36.00 -15.94 11.02
N TYR A 72 35.28 -16.95 11.54
CA TYR A 72 34.78 -18.07 10.76
C TYR A 72 33.49 -17.71 10.02
N THR A 73 32.73 -16.74 10.53
CA THR A 73 31.75 -16.00 9.73
C THR A 73 32.40 -15.20 8.58
N LEU A 74 33.74 -15.12 8.53
CA LEU A 74 34.54 -14.58 7.42
C LEU A 74 35.16 -15.70 6.55
N VAL A 75 34.41 -16.76 6.22
CA VAL A 75 34.37 -17.10 4.78
C VAL A 75 34.04 -15.79 4.09
N PRO A 76 34.76 -15.34 3.05
CA PRO A 76 34.41 -14.09 2.38
C PRO A 76 32.98 -14.21 1.88
N LEU A 77 32.03 -13.73 2.69
CA LEU A 77 30.93 -12.98 2.16
C LEU A 77 31.60 -12.00 1.20
N PRO A 78 31.11 -11.87 -0.05
CA PRO A 78 31.47 -10.70 -0.82
C PRO A 78 31.37 -9.54 0.15
N GLN A 79 32.42 -8.71 0.25
CA GLN A 79 32.35 -7.44 0.99
C GLN A 79 30.92 -6.92 0.85
N PRO A 80 30.24 -6.39 1.90
CA PRO A 80 29.02 -5.66 1.62
C PRO A 80 29.42 -4.66 0.56
N HIS A 81 29.01 -4.90 -0.68
CA HIS A 81 29.47 -4.14 -1.83
C HIS A 81 29.29 -2.72 -1.35
N ALA A 82 30.37 -1.93 -1.27
CA ALA A 82 30.29 -0.54 -0.86
C ALA A 82 29.02 -0.02 -1.51
N ASN A 83 27.99 0.34 -0.70
CA ASN A 83 26.61 0.44 -1.20
C ASN A 83 26.69 1.15 -2.54
N PRO A 84 26.34 0.47 -3.65
CA PRO A 84 26.80 0.90 -4.95
C PRO A 84 26.38 2.34 -5.14
N ASP A 85 27.34 3.20 -5.47
CA ASP A 85 27.12 4.64 -5.50
C ASP A 85 25.88 4.90 -6.37
N PRO A 86 24.81 5.53 -5.83
CA PRO A 86 23.59 5.76 -6.58
C PRO A 86 23.83 6.37 -7.96
N ASN A 87 24.84 7.24 -8.10
CA ASN A 87 25.21 7.84 -9.37
C ASN A 87 25.71 6.81 -10.40
N SER A 88 26.52 5.84 -9.98
CA SER A 88 26.99 4.75 -10.85
C SER A 88 25.85 3.86 -11.35
N LEU A 89 24.84 3.62 -10.50
CA LEU A 89 23.64 2.88 -10.86
C LEU A 89 22.77 3.67 -11.85
N ILE A 90 22.61 4.97 -11.63
CA ILE A 90 21.91 5.86 -12.57
C ILE A 90 22.60 5.87 -13.92
N GLN A 91 23.94 5.98 -13.96
CA GLN A 91 24.70 5.93 -15.21
C GLN A 91 24.46 4.62 -15.98
N THR A 92 24.39 3.49 -15.26
CA THR A 92 24.10 2.18 -15.87
C THR A 92 22.69 2.13 -16.47
N ILE A 93 21.70 2.76 -15.83
CA ILE A 93 20.32 2.83 -16.33
C ILE A 93 20.23 3.71 -17.60
N VAL A 94 20.89 4.88 -17.57
CA VAL A 94 20.89 5.86 -18.67
C VAL A 94 21.66 5.36 -19.88
N SER A 95 22.75 4.62 -19.67
CA SER A 95 23.61 4.16 -20.76
C SER A 95 22.85 3.28 -21.75
N VAL A 96 22.90 3.65 -23.04
CA VAL A 96 22.28 2.88 -24.13
C VAL A 96 23.02 1.57 -24.38
N SER A 97 24.33 1.53 -24.13
CA SER A 97 25.16 0.34 -24.34
C SER A 97 25.04 -0.70 -23.22
N SER A 98 24.44 -0.35 -22.08
CA SER A 98 24.29 -1.26 -20.95
C SER A 98 23.26 -2.36 -21.24
N HIS A 99 23.64 -3.60 -20.98
CA HIS A 99 22.75 -4.76 -21.13
C HIS A 99 21.53 -4.66 -20.20
N LEU A 100 20.41 -5.21 -20.66
CA LEU A 100 19.13 -5.22 -19.92
C LEU A 100 19.30 -5.75 -18.49
N VAL A 101 20.06 -6.84 -18.30
CA VAL A 101 20.33 -7.44 -16.98
C VAL A 101 20.97 -6.43 -16.03
N CYS A 102 21.96 -5.65 -16.49
CA CYS A 102 22.62 -4.64 -15.67
C CYS A 102 21.67 -3.50 -15.28
N LYS A 103 20.75 -3.11 -16.18
CA LYS A 103 19.72 -2.10 -15.89
C LYS A 103 18.72 -2.60 -14.85
N LEU A 104 18.30 -3.85 -14.98
CA LEU A 104 17.41 -4.51 -14.03
C LEU A 104 18.04 -4.59 -12.63
N ASP A 105 19.31 -5.01 -12.56
CA ASP A 105 20.07 -5.07 -11.30
C ASP A 105 20.25 -3.68 -10.68
N SER A 106 20.53 -2.67 -11.49
CA SER A 106 20.68 -1.28 -11.03
C SER A 106 19.39 -0.73 -10.44
N LEU A 107 18.25 -0.96 -11.09
CA LEU A 107 16.94 -0.57 -10.58
C LEU A 107 16.60 -1.29 -9.26
N ASP A 108 16.91 -2.58 -9.15
CA ASP A 108 16.70 -3.34 -7.92
C ASP A 108 17.56 -2.82 -6.77
N GLN A 109 18.84 -2.52 -7.04
CA GLN A 109 19.74 -1.96 -6.04
C GLN A 109 19.29 -0.58 -5.58
N LEU A 110 18.95 0.32 -6.50
CA LEU A 110 18.34 1.62 -6.16
C LEU A 110 17.05 1.45 -5.35
N GLY A 111 16.19 0.51 -5.74
CA GLY A 111 14.96 0.20 -5.01
C GLY A 111 15.21 -0.24 -3.57
N ARG A 112 16.24 -1.06 -3.32
CA ARG A 112 16.64 -1.47 -1.96
C ARG A 112 17.17 -0.30 -1.15
N LEU A 113 17.94 0.60 -1.76
CA LEU A 113 18.47 1.80 -1.10
C LEU A 113 17.33 2.76 -0.68
N CYS A 114 16.39 3.05 -1.57
CA CYS A 114 15.23 3.92 -1.30
C CYS A 114 14.33 3.42 -0.16
N LYS A 115 14.24 2.10 0.02
CA LYS A 115 13.44 1.48 1.09
C LYS A 115 14.08 1.64 2.48
N ARG A 116 15.40 1.75 2.54
CA ARG A 116 16.16 1.81 3.80
C ARG A 116 16.37 3.24 4.29
N ASP A 117 16.39 4.21 3.39
CA ASP A 117 16.78 5.58 3.71
C ASP A 117 15.96 6.61 2.91
N SER A 118 15.28 7.51 3.64
CA SER A 118 14.51 8.61 3.06
C SER A 118 15.37 9.69 2.42
N SER A 119 16.58 9.92 2.94
CA SER A 119 17.52 10.90 2.39
C SER A 119 17.97 10.51 0.98
N ILE A 120 18.08 9.21 0.69
CA ILE A 120 18.41 8.69 -0.65
C ILE A 120 17.28 9.00 -1.63
N ARG A 121 16.01 8.91 -1.22
CA ARG A 121 14.87 9.24 -2.10
C ARG A 121 14.90 10.70 -2.55
N ARG A 122 15.22 11.62 -1.62
CA ARG A 122 15.35 13.04 -1.93
C ARG A 122 16.51 13.29 -2.90
N ARG A 123 17.69 12.76 -2.58
CA ARG A 123 18.89 12.85 -3.43
C ARG A 123 18.68 12.27 -4.84
N LEU A 124 17.95 11.18 -4.99
CA LEU A 124 17.64 10.61 -6.30
C LEU A 124 16.73 11.51 -7.13
N THR A 125 15.80 12.20 -6.47
CA THR A 125 14.93 13.18 -7.14
C THR A 125 15.72 14.40 -7.60
N GLU A 126 16.74 14.82 -6.84
CA GLU A 126 17.62 15.97 -7.15
C GLU A 126 18.74 15.65 -8.16
N SER A 127 19.11 14.38 -8.35
CA SER A 127 20.26 13.97 -9.19
C SER A 127 19.90 13.66 -10.65
N GLY A 128 18.67 13.94 -11.08
CA GLY A 128 18.19 13.62 -12.43
C GLY A 128 17.88 12.14 -12.66
N ALA A 129 17.93 11.30 -11.61
CA ALA A 129 17.61 9.88 -11.67
C ALA A 129 16.17 9.62 -12.14
N VAL A 130 15.25 10.53 -11.81
CA VAL A 130 13.83 10.42 -12.18
C VAL A 130 13.69 10.30 -13.70
N SER A 131 14.31 11.19 -14.47
CA SER A 131 14.25 11.16 -15.94
C SER A 131 14.75 9.82 -16.51
N ALA A 132 15.84 9.27 -15.96
CA ALA A 132 16.34 7.96 -16.34
C ALA A 132 15.32 6.84 -16.09
N VAL A 133 14.69 6.86 -14.91
CA VAL A 133 13.65 5.89 -14.53
C VAL A 133 12.39 6.05 -15.39
N LEU A 134 12.00 7.28 -15.73
CA LEU A 134 10.84 7.54 -16.61
C LEU A 134 11.01 6.95 -18.01
N ASN A 135 12.24 6.91 -18.53
CA ASN A 135 12.54 6.25 -19.81
C ASN A 135 12.35 4.73 -19.72
N CYS A 136 12.69 4.12 -18.59
CA CYS A 136 12.48 2.69 -18.35
C CYS A 136 11.00 2.30 -18.21
N VAL A 137 10.13 3.20 -17.75
CA VAL A 137 8.67 2.93 -17.65
C VAL A 137 8.03 2.69 -19.02
N ASN A 138 8.56 3.29 -20.08
CA ASN A 138 8.05 3.12 -21.44
C ASN A 138 8.78 2.03 -22.23
N ALA A 139 9.67 1.25 -21.61
CA ALA A 139 10.36 0.19 -22.30
C ALA A 139 9.41 -0.93 -22.73
N ASP A 140 9.69 -1.55 -23.88
CA ASP A 140 8.96 -2.74 -24.36
C ASP A 140 9.17 -3.96 -23.42
N ASP A 141 10.26 -3.96 -22.66
CA ASP A 141 10.55 -4.99 -21.68
C ASP A 141 9.70 -4.82 -20.41
N THR A 142 8.86 -5.83 -20.15
CA THR A 142 7.91 -5.83 -19.03
C THR A 142 8.60 -5.85 -17.67
N SER A 143 9.76 -6.51 -17.57
CA SER A 143 10.53 -6.59 -16.32
C SER A 143 11.16 -5.24 -15.97
N LEU A 144 11.69 -4.54 -16.97
CA LEU A 144 12.29 -3.23 -16.83
C LEU A 144 11.23 -2.19 -16.45
N GLN A 145 10.08 -2.20 -17.13
CA GLN A 145 8.95 -1.37 -16.78
C GLN A 145 8.49 -1.62 -15.33
N ALA A 146 8.33 -2.88 -14.93
CA ALA A 146 7.87 -3.22 -13.58
C ALA A 146 8.83 -2.71 -12.50
N LYS A 147 10.14 -2.94 -12.66
CA LYS A 147 11.15 -2.44 -11.69
C LYS A 147 11.20 -0.92 -11.63
N ALA A 148 11.07 -0.24 -12.78
CA ALA A 148 11.02 1.22 -12.83
C ALA A 148 9.79 1.77 -12.11
N LEU A 149 8.60 1.19 -12.32
CA LEU A 149 7.37 1.58 -11.62
C LEU A 149 7.48 1.36 -10.10
N HIS A 150 8.10 0.27 -9.65
CA HIS A 150 8.33 0.04 -8.23
C HIS A 150 9.32 1.02 -7.61
N LEU A 151 10.35 1.44 -8.35
CA LEU A 151 11.26 2.49 -7.89
C LEU A 151 10.51 3.83 -7.78
N LEU A 152 9.70 4.20 -8.77
CA LEU A 152 8.85 5.41 -8.71
C LEU A 152 7.88 5.37 -7.53
N LEU A 153 7.29 4.21 -7.24
CA LEU A 153 6.45 4.05 -6.05
C LEU A 153 7.22 4.33 -4.77
N ASN A 154 8.44 3.80 -4.63
CA ASN A 154 9.26 4.09 -3.44
C ASN A 154 9.61 5.57 -3.34
N LEU A 155 9.93 6.23 -4.46
CA LEU A 155 10.21 7.68 -4.48
C LEU A 155 8.98 8.50 -4.11
N SER A 156 7.78 8.08 -4.53
CA SER A 156 6.52 8.77 -4.24
C SER A 156 6.05 8.59 -2.79
N LEU A 157 6.65 7.69 -2.00
CA LEU A 157 6.34 7.57 -0.57
C LEU A 157 6.84 8.78 0.22
N ASP A 158 7.81 9.53 -0.30
CA ASP A 158 8.27 10.78 0.31
C ASP A 158 7.35 11.95 -0.09
N ASP A 159 6.86 12.73 0.88
CA ASP A 159 5.94 13.84 0.60
C ASP A 159 6.63 14.98 -0.16
N ASP A 160 7.89 15.26 0.15
CA ASP A 160 8.68 16.31 -0.51
C ASP A 160 8.90 16.02 -2.00
N ASN A 161 8.95 14.74 -2.39
CA ASN A 161 9.18 14.35 -3.77
C ASN A 161 7.93 14.45 -4.66
N LYS A 162 6.71 14.43 -4.08
CA LYS A 162 5.48 14.23 -4.86
C LYS A 162 5.24 15.32 -5.91
N VAL A 163 5.49 16.58 -5.58
CA VAL A 163 5.31 17.70 -6.50
C VAL A 163 6.41 17.69 -7.57
N GLY A 164 7.67 17.45 -7.16
CA GLY A 164 8.81 17.35 -8.08
C GLY A 164 8.62 16.25 -9.12
N LEU A 165 8.18 15.06 -8.70
CA LEU A 165 7.91 13.94 -9.62
C LEU A 165 6.85 14.29 -10.67
N VAL A 166 5.79 15.03 -10.29
CA VAL A 166 4.77 15.50 -11.22
C VAL A 166 5.34 16.54 -12.19
N ALA A 167 6.16 17.47 -11.71
CA ALA A 167 6.85 18.47 -12.53
C ALA A 167 7.80 17.82 -13.56
N GLU A 168 8.47 16.73 -13.20
CA GLU A 168 9.34 15.92 -14.07
C GLU A 168 8.56 15.11 -15.13
N GLY A 169 7.23 15.19 -15.17
CA GLY A 169 6.42 14.56 -16.22
C GLY A 169 6.08 13.09 -15.98
N VAL A 170 6.17 12.60 -14.74
CA VAL A 170 5.82 11.20 -14.38
C VAL A 170 4.40 10.82 -14.77
N VAL A 171 3.46 11.78 -14.74
CA VAL A 171 2.03 11.53 -14.96
C VAL A 171 1.78 10.90 -16.34
N GLY A 172 2.42 11.42 -17.39
CA GLY A 172 2.26 10.89 -18.73
C GLY A 172 2.69 9.43 -18.88
N LYS A 173 3.81 9.07 -18.23
CA LYS A 173 4.34 7.71 -18.22
C LYS A 173 3.43 6.75 -17.44
N LEU A 174 2.93 7.18 -16.29
CA LEU A 174 1.99 6.39 -15.49
C LEU A 174 0.65 6.17 -16.21
N VAL A 175 0.13 7.20 -16.88
CA VAL A 175 -1.12 7.08 -17.67
C VAL A 175 -0.94 6.12 -18.84
N ALA A 176 0.22 6.12 -19.50
CA ALA A 176 0.54 5.10 -20.50
C ALA A 176 0.57 3.70 -19.88
N ALA A 177 1.30 3.52 -18.77
CA ALA A 177 1.41 2.25 -18.06
C ALA A 177 0.05 1.70 -17.55
N VAL A 178 -0.85 2.55 -17.06
CA VAL A 178 -2.22 2.14 -16.67
C VAL A 178 -3.01 1.58 -17.85
N ARG A 179 -2.82 2.16 -19.04
CA ARG A 179 -3.60 1.84 -20.25
C ARG A 179 -3.05 0.65 -21.03
N SER A 180 -1.73 0.48 -21.09
CA SER A 180 -1.07 -0.52 -21.95
C SER A 180 -0.02 -1.36 -21.23
N GLY A 181 0.12 -1.25 -19.91
CA GLY A 181 1.05 -2.09 -19.14
C GLY A 181 0.63 -3.56 -19.14
N TYR A 182 1.58 -4.44 -18.84
CA TYR A 182 1.34 -5.88 -18.73
C TYR A 182 1.48 -6.34 -17.27
N GLY A 183 0.75 -7.39 -16.90
CA GLY A 183 0.79 -7.96 -15.55
C GLY A 183 0.47 -6.93 -14.46
N ASP A 184 1.25 -6.94 -13.39
CA ASP A 184 1.05 -6.07 -12.22
C ASP A 184 1.35 -4.58 -12.48
N SER A 185 2.01 -4.23 -13.60
CA SER A 185 2.44 -2.87 -13.89
C SER A 185 1.29 -1.86 -13.91
N ARG A 186 0.11 -2.27 -14.39
CA ARG A 186 -1.09 -1.40 -14.43
C ARG A 186 -1.57 -1.05 -13.02
N ALA A 187 -1.60 -2.05 -12.13
CA ALA A 187 -1.97 -1.86 -10.73
C ALA A 187 -0.95 -0.97 -10.01
N VAL A 188 0.35 -1.24 -10.18
CA VAL A 188 1.42 -0.43 -9.57
C VAL A 188 1.36 1.01 -10.06
N ALA A 189 1.15 1.25 -11.36
CA ALA A 189 1.03 2.60 -11.90
C ALA A 189 -0.16 3.37 -11.30
N ALA A 190 -1.31 2.70 -11.11
CA ALA A 190 -2.46 3.29 -10.41
C ALA A 190 -2.14 3.59 -8.92
N THR A 191 -1.37 2.74 -8.25
CA THR A 191 -0.90 3.00 -6.88
C THR A 191 0.04 4.22 -6.81
N VAL A 192 0.95 4.39 -7.78
CA VAL A 192 1.81 5.59 -7.84
C VAL A 192 0.97 6.85 -8.07
N LEU A 193 0.00 6.82 -8.99
CA LEU A 193 -0.93 7.94 -9.19
C LEU A 193 -1.68 8.30 -7.90
N THR A 194 -2.14 7.29 -7.15
CA THR A 194 -2.79 7.48 -5.85
C THR A 194 -1.85 8.16 -4.85
N SER A 195 -0.60 7.68 -4.75
CA SER A 195 0.42 8.21 -3.85
C SER A 195 0.75 9.68 -4.15
N LEU A 196 0.91 10.03 -5.42
CA LEU A 196 1.17 11.41 -5.85
C LEU A 196 -0.04 12.33 -5.60
N ALA A 197 -1.25 11.81 -5.78
CA ALA A 197 -2.51 12.54 -5.62
C ALA A 197 -2.91 12.77 -4.15
N VAL A 198 -2.09 12.38 -3.15
CA VAL A 198 -2.33 12.81 -1.76
C VAL A 198 -2.19 14.33 -1.63
N VAL A 199 -1.35 14.96 -2.45
CA VAL A 199 -1.16 16.42 -2.51
C VAL A 199 -2.24 17.07 -3.37
N GLU A 200 -2.92 18.10 -2.86
CA GLU A 200 -4.03 18.77 -3.55
C GLU A 200 -3.67 19.29 -4.95
N VAL A 201 -2.52 19.98 -5.08
CA VAL A 201 -2.04 20.49 -6.38
C VAL A 201 -1.87 19.36 -7.40
N ASN A 202 -1.38 18.20 -6.96
CA ASN A 202 -1.22 17.03 -7.82
C ASN A 202 -2.57 16.43 -8.23
N LYS A 203 -3.61 16.47 -7.39
CA LYS A 203 -4.96 15.98 -7.75
C LYS A 203 -5.51 16.73 -8.95
N ALA A 204 -5.38 18.05 -8.95
CA ALA A 204 -5.84 18.90 -10.05
C ALA A 204 -5.04 18.58 -11.33
N THR A 205 -3.71 18.56 -11.25
CA THR A 205 -2.83 18.28 -12.39
C THR A 205 -3.05 16.88 -12.97
N ILE A 206 -3.09 15.85 -12.13
CA ILE A 206 -3.29 14.45 -12.57
C ILE A 206 -4.69 14.27 -13.15
N GLY A 207 -5.72 14.80 -12.49
CA GLY A 207 -7.10 14.65 -12.94
C GLY A 207 -7.42 15.39 -14.24
N ALA A 208 -6.75 16.52 -14.50
CA ALA A 208 -6.82 17.24 -15.77
C ALA A 208 -5.95 16.62 -16.87
N TYR A 209 -5.03 15.71 -16.51
CA TYR A 209 -4.10 15.14 -17.48
C TYR A 209 -4.83 14.27 -18.51
N PRO A 210 -4.54 14.42 -19.82
CA PRO A 210 -5.23 13.66 -20.87
C PRO A 210 -5.21 12.16 -20.62
N LYS A 211 -6.39 11.55 -20.67
CA LYS A 211 -6.60 10.10 -20.51
C LYS A 211 -6.24 9.54 -19.12
N ALA A 212 -5.96 10.37 -18.11
CA ALA A 212 -5.70 9.88 -16.76
C ALA A 212 -6.94 9.23 -16.14
N ILE A 213 -8.03 9.99 -16.05
CA ILE A 213 -9.31 9.49 -15.54
C ILE A 213 -9.87 8.38 -16.44
N SER A 214 -9.86 8.57 -17.76
CA SER A 214 -10.38 7.56 -18.70
C SER A 214 -9.57 6.26 -18.67
N GLY A 215 -8.26 6.34 -18.45
CA GLY A 215 -7.38 5.18 -18.27
C GLY A 215 -7.74 4.38 -17.01
N LEU A 216 -8.00 5.06 -15.89
CA LEU A 216 -8.44 4.42 -14.65
C LEU A 216 -9.84 3.79 -14.79
N VAL A 217 -10.77 4.44 -15.50
CA VAL A 217 -12.08 3.85 -15.81
C VAL A 217 -11.94 2.63 -16.73
N GLY A 218 -11.04 2.67 -17.70
CA GLY A 218 -10.70 1.50 -18.53
C GLY A 218 -10.11 0.36 -17.71
N LEU A 219 -9.28 0.66 -16.72
CA LEU A 219 -8.70 -0.32 -15.79
C LEU A 219 -9.80 -0.94 -14.90
N LEU A 220 -10.78 -0.17 -14.44
CA LEU A 220 -11.95 -0.70 -13.73
C LEU A 220 -12.82 -1.65 -14.56
N ARG A 221 -12.90 -1.40 -15.88
CA ARG A 221 -13.72 -2.21 -16.78
C ARG A 221 -13.06 -3.54 -17.14
N ALA A 222 -11.77 -3.52 -17.44
CA ALA A 222 -11.06 -4.67 -18.02
C ALA A 222 -10.06 -5.34 -17.07
N GLY A 223 -9.80 -4.76 -15.89
CA GLY A 223 -8.78 -5.25 -14.98
C GLY A 223 -9.18 -6.52 -14.21
N ASN A 224 -8.19 -7.16 -13.59
CA ASN A 224 -8.38 -8.18 -12.55
C ASN A 224 -8.73 -7.55 -11.19
N GLY A 225 -8.93 -8.37 -10.16
CA GLY A 225 -9.35 -7.89 -8.83
C GLY A 225 -8.40 -6.85 -8.20
N ARG A 226 -7.09 -7.03 -8.34
CA ARG A 226 -6.10 -6.07 -7.82
C ARG A 226 -6.12 -4.78 -8.65
N GLU A 227 -6.07 -4.90 -9.97
CA GLU A 227 -6.11 -3.75 -10.89
C GLU A 227 -7.34 -2.87 -10.67
N ARG A 228 -8.53 -3.48 -10.55
CA ARG A 228 -9.78 -2.74 -10.26
C ARG A 228 -9.73 -2.03 -8.90
N LYS A 229 -9.20 -2.69 -7.87
CA LYS A 229 -9.05 -2.11 -6.53
C LYS A 229 -8.13 -0.89 -6.53
N GLU A 230 -6.97 -0.99 -7.17
CA GLU A 230 -6.03 0.13 -7.28
C GLU A 230 -6.60 1.27 -8.13
N ALA A 231 -7.31 0.96 -9.23
CA ALA A 231 -8.00 1.95 -10.04
C ALA A 231 -9.09 2.70 -9.27
N ALA A 232 -9.93 1.97 -8.52
CA ALA A 232 -10.96 2.58 -7.68
C ALA A 232 -10.34 3.46 -6.59
N THR A 233 -9.22 3.05 -6.02
CA THR A 233 -8.50 3.83 -5.00
C THR A 233 -7.92 5.11 -5.58
N ALA A 234 -7.30 5.04 -6.76
CA ALA A 234 -6.81 6.22 -7.47
C ALA A 234 -7.94 7.21 -7.81
N LEU A 235 -9.07 6.71 -8.32
CA LEU A 235 -10.25 7.54 -8.60
C LEU A 235 -10.83 8.15 -7.33
N PHE A 236 -10.89 7.42 -6.22
CA PHE A 236 -11.34 7.96 -4.94
C PHE A 236 -10.48 9.16 -4.50
N THR A 237 -9.15 9.02 -4.56
CA THR A 237 -8.23 10.09 -4.19
C THR A 237 -8.37 11.29 -5.14
N LEU A 238 -8.41 11.07 -6.45
CA LEU A 238 -8.53 12.14 -7.45
C LEU A 238 -9.87 12.88 -7.35
N CYS A 239 -10.99 12.16 -7.19
CA CYS A 239 -12.34 12.72 -7.12
C CYS A 239 -12.66 13.38 -5.76
N SER A 240 -11.75 13.31 -4.79
CA SER A 240 -11.85 14.17 -3.61
C SER A 240 -11.78 15.65 -4.01
N PHE A 241 -11.03 15.98 -5.08
CA PHE A 241 -11.05 17.27 -5.76
C PHE A 241 -12.30 17.42 -6.65
N ALA A 242 -13.02 18.55 -6.52
CA ALA A 242 -14.36 18.71 -7.07
C ALA A 242 -14.41 18.59 -8.60
N ASP A 243 -13.51 19.26 -9.32
CA ASP A 243 -13.51 19.26 -10.79
C ASP A 243 -13.29 17.87 -11.38
N ASN A 244 -12.56 17.00 -10.68
CA ASN A 244 -12.31 15.65 -11.13
C ASN A 244 -13.55 14.77 -11.07
N ARG A 245 -14.56 15.13 -10.27
CA ARG A 245 -15.84 14.41 -10.22
C ARG A 245 -16.57 14.53 -11.54
N VAL A 246 -16.68 15.75 -12.07
CA VAL A 246 -17.32 16.02 -13.36
C VAL A 246 -16.56 15.31 -14.47
N ARG A 247 -15.23 15.42 -14.50
CA ARG A 247 -14.38 14.68 -15.46
C ARG A 247 -14.58 13.17 -15.40
N ALA A 248 -14.75 12.60 -14.20
CA ALA A 248 -15.02 11.17 -14.04
C ALA A 248 -16.37 10.77 -14.62
N VAL A 249 -17.41 11.57 -14.37
CA VAL A 249 -18.75 11.35 -14.95
C VAL A 249 -18.72 11.43 -16.47
N GLU A 250 -18.08 12.47 -17.05
CA GLU A 250 -17.89 12.62 -18.50
C GLU A 250 -17.17 11.41 -19.14
N ASN A 251 -16.28 10.76 -18.38
CA ASN A 251 -15.58 9.55 -18.80
C ASN A 251 -16.35 8.25 -18.48
N ARG A 252 -17.66 8.34 -18.23
CA ARG A 252 -18.58 7.21 -17.98
C ARG A 252 -18.15 6.36 -16.78
N ALA A 253 -17.60 6.99 -15.74
CA ALA A 253 -17.18 6.28 -14.54
C ALA A 253 -18.36 5.68 -13.76
N VAL A 254 -19.51 6.36 -13.70
CA VAL A 254 -20.67 5.93 -12.89
C VAL A 254 -21.14 4.52 -13.23
N PRO A 255 -21.53 4.17 -14.49
CA PRO A 255 -22.01 2.82 -14.79
C PRO A 255 -20.95 1.75 -14.52
N ILE A 256 -19.67 2.04 -14.77
CA ILE A 256 -18.57 1.08 -14.52
C ILE A 256 -18.35 0.87 -13.02
N LEU A 257 -18.46 1.92 -12.22
CA LEU A 257 -18.37 1.82 -10.76
C LEU A 257 -19.57 1.08 -10.17
N ILE A 258 -20.78 1.27 -10.70
CA ILE A 258 -21.97 0.53 -10.27
C ILE A 258 -21.80 -0.97 -10.54
N GLN A 259 -21.33 -1.35 -11.74
CA GLN A 259 -20.99 -2.74 -12.07
C GLN A 259 -19.94 -3.31 -11.10
N ASN A 260 -18.88 -2.56 -10.82
CA ASN A 260 -17.86 -2.99 -9.86
C ASN A 260 -18.41 -3.14 -8.42
N ALA A 261 -19.25 -2.21 -7.98
CA ALA A 261 -19.91 -2.28 -6.68
C ALA A 261 -20.81 -3.53 -6.57
N SER A 262 -21.57 -3.85 -7.63
CA SER A 262 -22.39 -5.07 -7.69
C SER A 262 -21.57 -6.35 -7.61
N SER A 263 -20.31 -6.32 -8.05
CA SER A 263 -19.36 -7.44 -7.91
C SER A 263 -18.65 -7.50 -6.56
N GLY A 264 -19.04 -6.66 -5.59
CA GLY A 264 -18.48 -6.62 -4.24
C GLY A 264 -17.28 -5.70 -4.04
N LEU A 265 -16.92 -4.86 -5.03
CA LEU A 265 -15.83 -3.89 -4.85
C LEU A 265 -16.32 -2.67 -4.05
N GLU A 266 -16.24 -2.74 -2.71
CA GLU A 266 -16.71 -1.65 -1.83
C GLU A 266 -16.08 -0.29 -2.14
N ARG A 267 -14.81 -0.25 -2.56
CA ARG A 267 -14.15 1.01 -2.92
C ARG A 267 -14.91 1.75 -4.03
N ALA A 268 -15.60 1.05 -4.92
CA ALA A 268 -16.41 1.67 -5.97
C ALA A 268 -17.60 2.45 -5.38
N VAL A 269 -18.21 1.98 -4.29
CA VAL A 269 -19.29 2.69 -3.59
C VAL A 269 -18.78 4.00 -2.98
N GLU A 270 -17.55 3.99 -2.44
CA GLU A 270 -16.93 5.21 -1.93
C GLU A 270 -16.71 6.25 -3.03
N VAL A 271 -16.27 5.82 -4.23
CA VAL A 271 -16.12 6.71 -5.39
C VAL A 271 -17.48 7.24 -5.83
N LEU A 272 -18.51 6.39 -5.92
CA LEU A 272 -19.88 6.79 -6.26
C LEU A 272 -20.41 7.85 -5.29
N GLY A 273 -20.17 7.70 -3.98
CA GLY A 273 -20.58 8.72 -3.01
C GLY A 273 -19.83 10.06 -3.14
N LEU A 274 -18.60 10.07 -3.70
CA LEU A 274 -17.94 11.32 -4.10
C LEU A 274 -18.58 11.90 -5.37
N LEU A 275 -18.88 11.08 -6.38
CA LEU A 275 -19.51 11.52 -7.63
C LEU A 275 -20.93 12.04 -7.41
N ALA A 276 -21.68 11.51 -6.44
CA ALA A 276 -23.01 12.00 -6.06
C ALA A 276 -23.00 13.47 -5.57
N LYS A 277 -21.82 14.02 -5.22
CA LYS A 277 -21.69 15.44 -4.84
C LYS A 277 -21.81 16.39 -6.04
N CYS A 278 -21.67 15.93 -7.28
CA CYS A 278 -21.96 16.72 -8.49
C CYS A 278 -23.32 16.33 -9.10
N ALA A 279 -23.96 17.27 -9.81
CA ALA A 279 -25.32 17.07 -10.32
C ALA A 279 -25.38 16.02 -11.44
N GLU A 280 -24.36 16.01 -12.28
CA GLU A 280 -24.15 15.09 -13.39
C GLU A 280 -24.04 13.65 -12.87
N GLY A 281 -23.26 13.44 -11.80
CA GLY A 281 -23.11 12.14 -11.16
C GLY A 281 -24.43 11.63 -10.57
N ARG A 282 -25.21 12.50 -9.91
CA ARG A 282 -26.55 12.12 -9.42
C ARG A 282 -27.50 11.76 -10.54
N LYS A 283 -27.50 12.52 -11.64
CA LYS A 283 -28.34 12.24 -12.80
C LYS A 283 -28.05 10.84 -13.37
N GLU A 284 -26.78 10.54 -13.67
CA GLU A 284 -26.43 9.20 -14.18
C GLU A 284 -26.76 8.07 -13.20
N MET A 285 -26.66 8.30 -11.88
CA MET A 285 -27.04 7.31 -10.87
C MET A 285 -28.55 7.08 -10.78
N LEU A 286 -29.36 8.13 -10.90
CA LEU A 286 -30.82 8.04 -10.89
C LEU A 286 -31.36 7.32 -12.12
N ASP A 287 -30.65 7.43 -13.24
CA ASP A 287 -31.02 6.77 -14.50
C ASP A 287 -30.54 5.30 -14.56
N TYR A 288 -29.85 4.79 -13.53
CA TYR A 288 -29.33 3.42 -13.50
C TYR A 288 -30.23 2.48 -12.68
N ASP A 289 -30.97 1.62 -13.39
CA ASP A 289 -31.82 0.60 -12.78
C ASP A 289 -31.02 -0.37 -11.90
N GLY A 290 -31.54 -0.72 -10.72
CA GLY A 290 -30.87 -1.64 -9.82
C GLY A 290 -29.82 -1.00 -8.89
N PHE A 291 -29.58 0.32 -9.00
CA PHE A 291 -28.55 0.96 -8.18
C PHE A 291 -28.91 1.03 -6.70
N LEU A 292 -30.19 1.25 -6.36
CA LEU A 292 -30.63 1.33 -4.98
C LEU A 292 -30.45 0.00 -4.24
N GLU A 293 -30.70 -1.11 -4.91
CA GLU A 293 -30.56 -2.48 -4.42
C GLU A 293 -29.10 -2.78 -4.04
N ILE A 294 -28.15 -2.30 -4.84
CA ILE A 294 -26.72 -2.39 -4.53
C ILE A 294 -26.40 -1.61 -3.27
N LEU A 295 -26.94 -0.39 -3.12
CA LEU A 295 -26.71 0.42 -1.91
C LEU A 295 -27.34 -0.24 -0.68
N ILE A 296 -28.55 -0.80 -0.79
CA ILE A 296 -29.21 -1.55 0.30
C ILE A 296 -28.36 -2.75 0.73
N PHE A 297 -27.83 -3.50 -0.24
CA PHE A 297 -26.93 -4.62 0.06
C PHE A 297 -25.72 -4.16 0.89
N VAL A 298 -25.12 -3.03 0.52
CA VAL A 298 -23.98 -2.44 1.21
C VAL A 298 -24.35 -1.90 2.59
N LEU A 299 -25.54 -1.32 2.77
CA LEU A 299 -26.02 -0.88 4.08
C LEU A 299 -26.18 -2.04 5.07
N LYS A 300 -26.58 -3.22 4.57
CA LYS A 300 -26.83 -4.41 5.40
C LYS A 300 -25.56 -5.23 5.68
N ASN A 301 -24.65 -5.30 4.72
CA ASN A 301 -23.54 -6.26 4.73
C ASN A 301 -22.14 -5.63 4.58
N GLY A 302 -22.07 -4.33 4.30
CA GLY A 302 -20.82 -3.66 3.99
C GLY A 302 -20.00 -3.27 5.22
N SER A 303 -18.74 -2.91 4.98
CA SER A 303 -17.89 -2.30 6.00
C SER A 303 -18.46 -0.95 6.47
N SER A 304 -18.00 -0.47 7.64
CA SER A 304 -18.39 0.85 8.17
C SER A 304 -18.16 1.99 7.16
N ARG A 305 -17.12 1.89 6.32
CA ARG A 305 -16.88 2.85 5.22
C ARG A 305 -17.89 2.69 4.09
N GLY A 306 -18.17 1.45 3.67
CA GLY A 306 -19.19 1.14 2.68
C GLY A 306 -20.56 1.70 3.08
N VAL A 307 -20.99 1.41 4.32
CA VAL A 307 -22.25 1.93 4.89
C VAL A 307 -22.25 3.46 4.92
N GLN A 308 -21.16 4.09 5.39
CA GLN A 308 -21.04 5.54 5.45
C GLN A 308 -21.25 6.19 4.08
N TYR A 309 -20.60 5.68 3.03
CA TYR A 309 -20.71 6.23 1.67
C TYR A 309 -22.01 5.82 0.97
N GLY A 310 -22.57 4.64 1.29
CA GLY A 310 -23.90 4.23 0.83
C GLY A 310 -24.97 5.20 1.33
N LEU A 311 -24.99 5.50 2.63
CA LEU A 311 -25.89 6.48 3.22
C LEU A 311 -25.67 7.89 2.65
N LEU A 312 -24.42 8.31 2.47
CA LEU A 312 -24.11 9.60 1.84
C LEU A 312 -24.71 9.69 0.43
N THR A 313 -24.57 8.62 -0.36
CA THR A 313 -25.09 8.57 -1.72
C THR A 313 -26.61 8.67 -1.72
N ILE A 314 -27.31 7.84 -0.93
CA ILE A 314 -28.78 7.86 -0.84
C ILE A 314 -29.28 9.24 -0.39
N ASN A 315 -28.65 9.84 0.62
CA ASN A 315 -28.97 11.20 1.08
C ASN A 315 -28.95 12.23 -0.07
N LEU A 316 -27.88 12.21 -0.86
CA LEU A 316 -27.70 13.16 -1.96
C LEU A 316 -28.70 12.92 -3.09
N LEU A 317 -29.04 11.67 -3.38
CA LEU A 317 -30.05 11.33 -4.40
C LEU A 317 -31.46 11.70 -3.94
N CYS A 318 -31.84 11.38 -2.70
CA CYS A 318 -33.11 11.77 -2.09
C CYS A 318 -33.29 13.29 -2.03
N SER A 319 -32.20 14.03 -1.81
CA SER A 319 -32.24 15.49 -1.77
C SER A 319 -32.62 16.13 -3.12
N CYS A 320 -32.45 15.42 -4.24
CA CYS A 320 -32.78 15.91 -5.57
C CYS A 320 -33.86 15.11 -6.33
N SER A 321 -34.39 14.02 -5.76
CA SER A 321 -35.41 13.19 -6.42
C SER A 321 -36.44 12.67 -5.43
N GLU A 322 -37.70 13.07 -5.62
CA GLU A 322 -38.82 12.58 -4.80
C GLU A 322 -39.17 11.13 -5.10
N ARG A 323 -39.00 10.71 -6.36
CA ARG A 323 -39.12 9.31 -6.76
C ARG A 323 -38.16 8.44 -5.96
N MET A 324 -36.89 8.86 -5.84
CA MET A 324 -35.89 8.14 -5.04
C MET A 324 -36.29 8.07 -3.56
N CYS A 325 -36.84 9.15 -2.98
CA CYS A 325 -37.35 9.11 -1.60
C CYS A 325 -38.45 8.06 -1.40
N LEU A 326 -39.39 7.96 -2.35
CA LEU A 326 -40.48 6.98 -2.28
C LEU A 326 -39.96 5.55 -2.41
N GLU A 327 -39.02 5.31 -3.32
CA GLU A 327 -38.36 4.00 -3.48
C GLU A 327 -37.59 3.62 -2.20
N VAL A 328 -36.81 4.54 -1.63
CA VAL A 328 -36.06 4.34 -0.37
C VAL A 328 -36.99 4.00 0.81
N LEU A 329 -38.16 4.64 0.91
CA LEU A 329 -39.17 4.32 1.92
C LEU A 329 -39.79 2.94 1.71
N ARG A 330 -40.11 2.57 0.46
CA ARG A 330 -40.69 1.26 0.13
C ARG A 330 -39.74 0.11 0.45
N GLU A 331 -38.44 0.33 0.25
CA GLU A 331 -37.38 -0.66 0.52
C GLU A 331 -37.00 -0.78 2.01
N GLY A 332 -37.67 -0.05 2.91
CA GLY A 332 -37.44 -0.15 4.36
C GLY A 332 -36.10 0.42 4.83
N ILE A 333 -35.51 1.36 4.08
CA ILE A 333 -34.24 1.99 4.46
C ILE A 333 -34.41 2.90 5.69
N PHE A 334 -35.63 3.38 5.96
CA PHE A 334 -35.93 4.17 7.14
C PHE A 334 -35.62 3.40 8.44
N GLU A 335 -36.06 2.14 8.51
CA GLU A 335 -35.84 1.22 9.61
C GLU A 335 -34.37 0.86 9.75
N ILE A 336 -33.67 0.64 8.62
CA ILE A 336 -32.21 0.44 8.61
C ILE A 336 -31.50 1.66 9.23
N CYS A 337 -31.91 2.87 8.86
CA CYS A 337 -31.31 4.10 9.40
C CYS A 337 -31.54 4.26 10.90
N LEU A 338 -32.69 3.85 11.43
CA LEU A 338 -32.95 3.87 12.87
C LEU A 338 -31.99 2.95 13.63
N GLY A 339 -31.73 1.75 13.11
CA GLY A 339 -30.74 0.83 13.70
C GLY A 339 -29.32 1.37 13.67
N LEU A 340 -28.99 2.21 12.68
CA LEU A 340 -27.67 2.84 12.53
C LEU A 340 -27.47 4.11 13.39
N LEU A 341 -28.47 4.53 14.17
CA LEU A 341 -28.33 5.70 15.07
C LEU A 341 -27.43 5.42 16.28
N GLU A 342 -27.23 4.15 16.63
CA GLU A 342 -26.39 3.69 17.74
C GLU A 342 -25.03 3.14 17.26
N ASP A 343 -24.74 3.18 15.95
CA ASP A 343 -23.49 2.69 15.36
C ASP A 343 -22.26 3.41 15.95
N ASP A 344 -21.14 2.73 16.20
CA ASP A 344 -19.93 3.34 16.80
C ASP A 344 -19.30 4.44 15.92
N ASN A 345 -19.49 4.40 14.60
CA ASN A 345 -18.94 5.38 13.67
C ASN A 345 -19.81 6.64 13.59
N GLU A 346 -19.26 7.77 14.06
CA GLU A 346 -19.95 9.07 14.07
C GLU A 346 -20.46 9.50 12.69
N LYS A 347 -19.73 9.19 11.61
CA LYS A 347 -20.14 9.57 10.24
C LYS A 347 -21.31 8.72 9.75
N VAL A 348 -21.39 7.45 10.15
CA VAL A 348 -22.53 6.58 9.85
C VAL A 348 -23.76 7.11 10.58
N ARG A 349 -23.68 7.33 11.89
CA ARG A 349 -24.77 7.92 12.70
C ARG A 349 -25.27 9.24 12.11
N ARG A 350 -24.35 10.14 11.77
CA ARG A 350 -24.68 11.45 11.19
C ARG A 350 -25.40 11.32 9.85
N ASN A 351 -24.91 10.46 8.96
CA ASN A 351 -25.54 10.26 7.65
C ASN A 351 -26.91 9.56 7.78
N ALA A 352 -27.07 8.61 8.69
CA ALA A 352 -28.35 7.96 8.96
C ALA A 352 -29.39 8.95 9.50
N LYS A 353 -28.99 9.78 10.48
CA LYS A 353 -29.83 10.85 11.02
C LYS A 353 -30.27 11.85 9.95
N ASN A 354 -29.35 12.27 9.08
CA ASN A 354 -29.67 13.17 7.98
C ASN A 354 -30.69 12.54 7.01
N LEU A 355 -30.56 11.24 6.71
CA LEU A 355 -31.48 10.55 5.80
C LEU A 355 -32.87 10.46 6.40
N ILE A 356 -32.98 10.11 7.69
CA ILE A 356 -34.26 10.12 8.42
C ILE A 356 -34.94 11.50 8.30
N GLN A 357 -34.20 12.59 8.51
CA GLN A 357 -34.74 13.95 8.41
C GLN A 357 -35.23 14.29 7.00
N VAL A 358 -34.46 13.92 5.96
CA VAL A 358 -34.84 14.14 4.56
C VAL A 358 -36.14 13.39 4.23
N LEU A 359 -36.25 12.13 4.65
CA LEU A 359 -37.44 11.30 4.41
C LEU A 359 -38.67 11.82 5.16
N GLN A 360 -38.53 12.24 6.43
CA GLN A 360 -39.63 12.81 7.22
C GLN A 360 -40.10 14.17 6.68
N GLY A 361 -39.17 15.03 6.26
CA GLY A 361 -39.48 16.35 5.72
C GLY A 361 -40.26 16.28 4.40
N LYS A 362 -40.00 15.25 3.58
CA LYS A 362 -40.73 15.01 2.32
C LYS A 362 -42.08 14.33 2.54
N ASN A 363 -42.19 13.39 3.48
CA ASN A 363 -43.45 12.73 3.80
C ASN A 363 -44.52 13.72 4.30
N ARG A 364 -44.11 14.75 5.07
CA ARG A 364 -45.01 15.81 5.54
C ARG A 364 -45.55 16.73 4.43
N ARG A 365 -44.82 16.89 3.31
CA ARG A 365 -45.25 17.72 2.17
C ARG A 365 -46.18 17.00 1.19
N ASN A 366 -46.18 15.66 1.20
CA ASN A 366 -47.07 14.85 0.36
C ASN A 366 -48.44 14.61 1.00
N LEU A 367 -48.57 14.90 2.30
CA LEU A 367 -49.82 14.77 3.09
C LEU A 367 -50.52 16.13 3.32
N SER A 368 -49.92 17.23 2.84
CA SER A 368 -50.45 18.60 2.85
C SER A 368 -50.74 19.04 1.43
#